data_AF-A0A919UCH6-F1
#
_entry.id   AF-A0A919UCH6-F1
#
_cell.length_a   1.000
_cell.length_b   1.000
_cell.length_c   1.000
_cell.angle_alpha   90.00
_cell.angle_beta   90.00
_cell.angle_gamma   90.00
#
_symmetry.space_group_name_H-M   'P 1'
#
loop_
_entity.id
_entity.type
_entity.pdbx_description
1 polymer ?
#
loop_
_entity_poly.entity_id
_entity_poly.type
_entity_poly.pdbx_seq_one_letter_code
_entity_poly.pdbx_strand_id
1 'polypeptide(L)'
;MIVYVLTEPVDDFTALTPLPDWISADPVPHTHWALQAILALADAADYVHWDGDMRHLPSGGAVIAPPDTHPYLVIKRDNNGTTFVVSDAEIPGLTDTVERSTRTERRPIGTWTHPTSRDIPTLLQPTHPNLAAGPAPPF
;
A
#
# COMPACT_ATOMS: atom_id res chain seq x y z
N MET A 1 -15.43 -1.60 -2.16
CA MET A 1 -14.16 -1.32 -2.84
C MET A 1 -14.10 -2.14 -4.11
N ILE A 2 -13.45 -1.64 -5.14
CA ILE A 2 -13.24 -2.35 -6.40
C ILE A 2 -11.79 -2.84 -6.41
N VAL A 3 -11.60 -4.12 -6.68
CA VAL A 3 -10.28 -4.75 -6.81
C VAL A 3 -10.09 -5.11 -8.27
N TYR A 4 -8.97 -4.70 -8.84
CA TYR A 4 -8.56 -4.93 -10.21
C TYR A 4 -7.27 -5.76 -10.24
N VAL A 5 -7.17 -6.65 -11.20
CA VAL A 5 -5.91 -7.27 -11.65
C VAL A 5 -5.61 -6.70 -13.02
N LEU A 6 -4.41 -6.18 -13.20
CA LEU A 6 -3.99 -5.61 -14.47
C LEU A 6 -3.40 -6.68 -15.40
N THR A 7 -3.69 -6.56 -16.69
CA THR A 7 -3.17 -7.43 -17.75
C THR A 7 -1.69 -7.20 -18.01
N GLU A 8 -1.21 -5.97 -17.81
CA GLU A 8 0.20 -5.60 -17.93
C GLU A 8 0.75 -5.08 -16.60
N PRO A 9 2.02 -5.42 -16.27
CA PRO A 9 2.72 -4.81 -15.14
C PRO A 9 2.70 -3.29 -15.22
N VAL A 10 2.44 -2.67 -14.07
CA VAL A 10 2.92 -1.32 -13.84
C VAL A 10 4.37 -1.43 -13.38
N ASP A 11 5.29 -1.05 -14.26
CA ASP A 11 6.73 -1.00 -13.96
C ASP A 11 7.18 0.37 -13.47
N ASP A 12 6.44 1.42 -13.81
CA ASP A 12 6.74 2.79 -13.39
C ASP A 12 5.63 3.35 -12.49
N PHE A 13 5.99 3.56 -11.22
CA PHE A 13 5.14 4.18 -10.21
C PHE A 13 5.48 5.67 -9.99
N THR A 14 6.26 6.32 -10.86
CA THR A 14 6.72 7.71 -10.66
C THR A 14 5.59 8.74 -10.51
N ALA A 15 4.39 8.44 -11.01
CA ALA A 15 3.19 9.26 -10.81
C ALA A 15 2.44 8.94 -9.50
N LEU A 16 2.82 7.89 -8.77
CA LEU A 16 2.23 7.47 -7.50
C LEU A 16 3.12 7.83 -6.32
N THR A 17 2.49 8.00 -5.16
CA THR A 17 3.21 8.27 -3.91
C THR A 17 3.44 6.95 -3.19
N PRO A 18 4.69 6.59 -2.81
CA PRO A 18 4.94 5.42 -1.96
C PRO A 18 4.05 5.45 -0.71
N LEU A 19 3.50 4.30 -0.32
CA LEU A 19 2.53 4.23 0.79
C LEU A 19 2.99 4.92 2.08
N PRO A 20 4.26 4.82 2.53
CA PRO A 20 4.72 5.56 3.71
C PRO A 20 4.61 7.08 3.58
N ASP A 21 4.97 7.62 2.41
CA ASP A 21 4.90 9.06 2.15
C ASP A 21 3.45 9.51 2.00
N TRP A 22 2.62 8.68 1.37
CA TRP A 22 1.19 8.93 1.21
C TRP A 22 0.50 8.97 2.57
N ILE A 23 0.75 7.97 3.43
CA ILE A 23 0.26 7.95 4.82
C ILE A 23 0.74 9.19 5.58
N SER A 24 2.01 9.57 5.44
CA SER A 24 2.58 10.70 6.18
C SER A 24 1.90 12.04 5.88
N ALA A 25 1.27 12.18 4.70
CA ALA A 25 0.49 13.38 4.34
C ALA A 25 -0.80 13.53 5.15
N ASP A 26 -1.49 12.42 5.47
CA ASP A 26 -2.67 12.41 6.35
C ASP A 26 -2.81 11.07 7.11
N PRO A 27 -2.07 10.90 8.23
CA PRO A 27 -1.79 9.59 8.81
C PRO A 27 -3.01 8.76 9.19
N VAL A 28 -4.02 9.37 9.81
CA VAL A 28 -5.17 8.63 10.33
C VAL A 28 -6.07 8.13 9.19
N PRO A 29 -6.64 9.00 8.33
CA PRO A 29 -7.53 8.55 7.27
C PRO A 29 -6.80 7.73 6.20
N HIS A 30 -5.56 8.06 5.83
CA HIS A 30 -4.82 7.27 4.85
C HIS A 30 -4.45 5.88 5.37
N THR A 31 -4.04 5.74 6.63
CA THR A 31 -3.78 4.40 7.16
C THR A 31 -5.06 3.60 7.32
N HIS A 32 -6.13 4.23 7.82
CA HIS A 32 -7.43 3.58 7.90
C HIS A 32 -7.87 3.07 6.52
N TRP A 33 -7.81 3.94 5.51
CA TRP A 33 -8.21 3.58 4.15
C TRP A 33 -7.31 2.48 3.54
N ALA A 34 -5.99 2.60 3.69
CA ALA A 34 -5.04 1.61 3.16
C ALA A 34 -5.28 0.21 3.77
N LEU A 35 -5.55 0.13 5.07
CA LEU A 35 -5.91 -1.13 5.72
C LEU A 35 -7.21 -1.71 5.16
N GLN A 36 -8.23 -0.88 4.92
CA GLN A 36 -9.46 -1.35 4.27
C GLN A 36 -9.21 -1.85 2.85
N ALA A 37 -8.33 -1.18 2.10
CA ALA A 37 -7.94 -1.61 0.77
C ALA A 37 -7.25 -2.99 0.77
N ILE A 38 -6.34 -3.23 1.71
CA ILE A 38 -5.68 -4.54 1.87
C ILE A 38 -6.69 -5.63 2.27
N LEU A 39 -7.62 -5.32 3.19
CA LEU A 39 -8.69 -6.26 3.56
C LEU A 39 -9.59 -6.59 2.36
N ALA A 40 -9.94 -5.59 1.55
CA ALA A 40 -10.71 -5.79 0.33
C ALA A 40 -9.97 -6.68 -0.69
N LEU A 41 -8.64 -6.52 -0.83
CA LEU A 41 -7.83 -7.40 -1.67
C LEU A 41 -7.79 -8.83 -1.11
N ALA A 42 -7.68 -8.99 0.21
CA ALA A 42 -7.71 -10.30 0.87
C ALA A 42 -9.04 -11.02 0.68
N ASP A 43 -10.18 -10.31 0.80
CA ASP A 43 -11.50 -10.89 0.56
C ASP A 43 -11.69 -11.28 -0.92
N ALA A 44 -11.00 -10.60 -1.84
CA ALA A 44 -11.03 -10.89 -3.27
C ALA A 44 -9.99 -11.96 -3.70
N ALA A 45 -9.13 -12.42 -2.79
CA ALA A 45 -7.89 -13.14 -3.11
C ALA A 45 -8.10 -14.35 -4.03
N ASP A 46 -9.10 -15.20 -3.74
CA ASP A 46 -9.40 -16.38 -4.55
C ASP A 46 -9.81 -16.01 -5.98
N TYR A 47 -10.54 -14.91 -6.14
CA TYR A 47 -11.04 -14.44 -7.44
C TYR A 47 -9.93 -13.77 -8.26
N VAL A 48 -9.07 -12.98 -7.61
CA VAL A 48 -7.97 -12.27 -8.25
C VAL A 48 -6.66 -13.06 -8.30
N HIS A 49 -6.65 -14.27 -7.73
CA HIS A 49 -5.47 -15.13 -7.57
C HIS A 49 -4.31 -14.45 -6.83
N TRP A 50 -4.65 -13.66 -5.81
CA TRP A 50 -3.66 -13.12 -4.88
C TRP A 50 -3.36 -14.15 -3.79
N ASP A 51 -2.09 -14.37 -3.47
CA ASP A 51 -1.64 -15.35 -2.47
C ASP A 51 -1.14 -14.70 -1.17
N GLY A 52 -1.28 -13.39 -1.03
CA GLY A 52 -0.78 -12.62 0.11
C GLY A 52 0.60 -12.00 -0.10
N ASP A 53 1.32 -12.34 -1.17
CA ASP A 53 2.68 -11.84 -1.39
C ASP A 53 2.70 -10.42 -1.99
N MET A 54 3.74 -9.66 -1.64
CA MET A 54 4.03 -8.31 -2.13
C MET A 54 5.55 -8.13 -2.24
N ARG A 55 6.06 -7.91 -3.45
CA ARG A 55 7.49 -7.66 -3.65
C ARG A 55 7.90 -6.23 -3.28
N HIS A 56 7.03 -5.27 -3.56
CA HIS A 56 7.31 -3.85 -3.38
C HIS A 56 6.36 -3.23 -2.36
N LEU A 57 6.82 -2.14 -1.75
CA LEU A 57 5.93 -1.29 -0.98
C LEU A 57 4.78 -0.84 -1.90
N PRO A 58 3.52 -0.95 -1.44
CA PRO A 58 2.40 -0.41 -2.18
C PRO A 58 2.56 1.09 -2.42
N SER A 59 1.86 1.60 -3.42
CA SER A 59 1.83 3.03 -3.73
C SER A 59 0.39 3.53 -3.75
N GLY A 60 0.16 4.68 -3.12
CA GLY A 60 -1.12 5.35 -3.08
C GLY A 60 -1.23 6.40 -4.18
N GLY A 61 -2.43 6.56 -4.71
CA GLY A 61 -2.81 7.63 -5.61
C GLY A 61 -4.24 8.08 -5.33
N ALA A 62 -4.70 9.06 -6.10
CA ALA A 62 -6.08 9.50 -6.03
C ALA A 62 -6.63 9.80 -7.42
N VAL A 63 -7.88 9.39 -7.66
CA VAL A 63 -8.62 9.72 -8.86
C VAL A 63 -9.59 10.86 -8.56
N ILE A 64 -9.60 11.87 -9.42
CA ILE A 64 -10.53 12.99 -9.32
C ILE A 64 -11.81 12.59 -10.04
N ALA A 65 -12.90 12.42 -9.29
CA ALA A 65 -14.23 12.17 -9.82
C ALA A 65 -15.19 13.21 -9.21
N PRO A 66 -15.31 14.40 -9.83
CA PRO A 66 -16.01 15.53 -9.22
C PRO A 66 -17.43 15.15 -8.76
N PRO A 67 -17.86 15.56 -7.55
CA PRO A 67 -17.21 16.55 -6.67
C PRO A 67 -16.10 15.99 -5.77
N ASP A 68 -15.88 14.68 -5.78
CA ASP A 68 -15.03 13.99 -4.82
C ASP A 68 -13.68 13.57 -5.40
N THR A 69 -12.77 13.22 -4.50
CA THR A 69 -11.49 12.59 -4.83
C THR A 69 -11.44 11.25 -4.14
N HIS A 70 -11.20 10.18 -4.91
CA HIS A 70 -11.21 8.82 -4.39
C HIS A 70 -9.79 8.25 -4.37
N PRO A 71 -9.31 7.75 -3.23
CA PRO A 71 -8.01 7.09 -3.15
C PRO A 71 -8.02 5.75 -3.90
N TYR A 72 -6.85 5.37 -4.41
CA TYR A 72 -6.56 4.03 -4.89
C TYR A 72 -5.17 3.57 -4.44
N LEU A 73 -5.01 2.26 -4.29
CA LEU A 73 -3.79 1.60 -3.84
C LEU A 73 -3.32 0.66 -4.94
N VAL A 74 -2.03 0.70 -5.25
CA VAL A 74 -1.42 -0.18 -6.24
C VAL A 74 -0.41 -1.09 -5.55
N ILE A 75 -0.53 -2.39 -5.79
CA ILE A 75 0.24 -3.45 -5.13
C ILE A 75 0.84 -4.36 -6.20
N LYS A 76 2.16 -4.53 -6.19
CA LYS A 76 2.87 -5.42 -7.11
C LYS A 76 3.29 -6.69 -6.37
N ARG A 77 2.81 -7.84 -6.84
CA ARG A 77 3.15 -9.13 -6.25
C ARG A 77 4.53 -9.61 -6.63
N ASP A 78 4.88 -9.59 -7.93
CA ASP A 78 6.12 -10.19 -8.42
C ASP A 78 6.81 -9.39 -9.54
N ASN A 79 7.95 -9.91 -10.01
CA ASN A 79 8.71 -9.38 -11.14
C ASN A 79 8.04 -9.57 -12.50
N ASN A 80 7.14 -10.54 -12.60
CA ASN A 80 6.48 -10.91 -13.85
C ASN A 80 5.26 -10.02 -14.12
N GLY A 81 4.85 -9.22 -13.13
CA GLY A 81 4.03 -8.05 -13.35
C GLY A 81 2.60 -8.15 -12.89
N THR A 82 2.26 -9.10 -12.01
CA THR A 82 0.91 -9.09 -11.43
C THR A 82 0.75 -7.87 -10.53
N THR A 83 0.02 -6.90 -11.04
CA THR A 83 -0.33 -5.65 -10.35
C THR A 83 -1.80 -5.67 -9.98
N PHE A 84 -2.07 -5.45 -8.70
CA PHE A 84 -3.40 -5.26 -8.16
C PHE A 84 -3.65 -3.77 -7.93
N VAL A 85 -4.86 -3.31 -8.25
CA VAL A 85 -5.32 -1.96 -7.91
C VAL A 85 -6.57 -2.08 -7.06
N VAL A 86 -6.62 -1.37 -5.95
CA VAL A 86 -7.81 -1.30 -5.09
C VAL A 86 -8.28 0.13 -5.04
N SER A 87 -9.55 0.38 -5.33
CA SER A 87 -10.13 1.73 -5.40
C SER A 87 -11.51 1.80 -4.76
N ASP A 88 -11.91 2.97 -4.30
CA ASP A 88 -13.29 3.23 -3.86
C ASP A 88 -14.24 3.57 -5.01
N ALA A 89 -13.70 4.07 -6.13
CA ALA A 89 -14.44 4.46 -7.30
C ALA A 89 -13.86 3.82 -8.56
N GLU A 90 -14.63 3.80 -9.64
CA GLU A 90 -14.09 3.42 -10.94
C GLU A 90 -12.99 4.39 -11.35
N ILE A 91 -11.88 3.86 -11.85
CA ILE A 91 -10.75 4.66 -12.33
C ILE A 91 -10.92 4.80 -13.86
N PRO A 92 -11.19 6.01 -14.38
CA PRO A 92 -11.31 6.23 -15.81
C PRO A 92 -10.03 5.83 -16.55
N GLY A 93 -10.17 5.11 -17.67
CA GLY A 93 -9.05 4.64 -18.47
C GLY A 93 -8.34 3.39 -17.96
N LEU A 94 -8.75 2.83 -16.81
CA LEU A 94 -8.20 1.57 -16.31
C LEU A 94 -8.79 0.34 -17.02
N THR A 95 -10.00 0.44 -17.57
CA THR A 95 -10.75 -0.71 -18.11
C THR A 95 -9.99 -1.49 -19.20
N ASP A 96 -9.20 -0.81 -20.01
CA ASP A 96 -8.44 -1.42 -21.11
C ASP A 96 -7.24 -2.24 -20.64
N THR A 97 -6.81 -2.03 -19.38
CA THR A 97 -5.67 -2.72 -18.77
C THR A 97 -6.08 -3.71 -17.69
N VAL A 98 -7.38 -3.98 -17.54
CA VAL A 98 -7.91 -4.89 -16.52
C VAL A 98 -8.09 -6.29 -17.09
N GLU A 99 -7.41 -7.27 -16.50
CA GLU A 99 -7.63 -8.69 -16.77
C GLU A 99 -8.91 -9.16 -16.07
N ARG A 100 -9.03 -8.83 -14.77
CA ARG A 100 -10.14 -9.23 -13.90
C ARG A 100 -10.47 -8.14 -12.90
N SER A 101 -11.73 -8.02 -12.53
CA SER A 101 -12.13 -7.13 -11.43
C SER A 101 -13.30 -7.70 -10.64
N THR A 102 -13.36 -7.33 -9.36
CA THR A 102 -14.48 -7.66 -8.48
C THR A 102 -14.77 -6.53 -7.50
N ARG A 103 -15.97 -6.54 -6.94
CA ARG A 103 -16.40 -5.60 -5.90
C ARG A 103 -16.50 -6.34 -4.58
N THR A 104 -15.91 -5.76 -3.54
CA THR A 104 -15.99 -6.23 -2.17
C THR A 104 -16.64 -5.18 -1.29
N GLU A 105 -17.30 -5.63 -0.22
CA GLU A 105 -17.78 -4.69 0.79
C GLU A 105 -16.61 -4.11 1.59
N ARG A 106 -16.75 -2.85 2.01
CA ARG A 106 -15.75 -2.24 2.87
C ARG A 106 -15.89 -2.83 4.28
N ARG A 107 -14.88 -3.58 4.73
CA ARG A 107 -14.88 -4.15 6.07
C ARG A 107 -14.42 -3.15 7.13
N PRO A 108 -14.96 -3.22 8.36
CA PRO A 108 -14.38 -2.52 9.49
C PRO A 108 -13.00 -3.12 9.81
N ILE A 109 -12.04 -2.26 10.14
CA ILE A 109 -10.66 -2.66 10.50
C ILE A 109 -10.60 -3.31 11.90
N GLY A 110 -11.73 -3.32 12.63
CA GLY A 110 -11.78 -3.68 14.04
C GLY A 110 -11.23 -2.58 14.94
N THR A 111 -11.11 -2.85 16.23
CA THR A 111 -10.54 -1.92 17.21
C THR A 111 -9.03 -1.86 17.02
N TRP A 112 -8.59 -1.04 16.06
CA TRP A 112 -7.19 -0.74 15.88
C TRP A 112 -6.86 0.58 16.56
N THR A 113 -6.22 0.48 17.72
CA THR A 113 -5.54 1.60 18.38
C THR A 113 -4.10 1.61 17.86
N HIS A 114 -3.83 2.32 16.77
CA HIS A 114 -2.44 2.56 16.35
C HIS A 114 -1.73 3.29 17.48
N PRO A 115 -0.60 2.79 18.04
CA PRO A 115 0.35 3.69 18.66
C PRO A 115 1.02 4.43 17.50
N THR A 116 0.51 5.63 17.17
CA THR A 116 1.15 6.48 16.17
C THR A 116 2.60 6.78 16.60
N SER A 117 3.44 7.31 15.72
CA SER A 117 4.80 7.75 16.10
C SER A 117 4.83 8.72 17.30
N ARG A 118 3.69 9.34 17.64
CA ARG A 118 3.49 10.16 18.84
C ARG A 118 3.29 9.34 20.13
N ASP A 119 2.81 8.11 20.00
CA ASP A 119 2.54 7.17 21.11
C ASP A 119 3.71 6.23 21.37
N ILE A 120 4.72 6.21 20.49
CA ILE A 120 6.01 5.59 20.75
C ILE A 120 6.78 6.57 21.64
N PRO A 121 6.92 6.32 22.96
CA PRO A 121 7.80 7.15 23.77
C PRO A 121 9.20 7.14 23.13
N THR A 122 9.92 8.26 23.25
CA THR A 122 11.29 8.52 22.76
C THR A 122 12.37 7.55 23.31
N LEU A 123 11.99 6.34 23.73
CA LEU A 123 12.80 5.30 24.35
C LEU A 123 13.62 4.48 23.36
N LEU A 124 13.61 4.83 22.08
CA LEU A 124 14.57 4.32 21.10
C LEU A 124 15.15 5.50 20.30
N GLN A 125 15.77 6.47 21.00
CA GLN A 125 17.04 6.91 20.46
C GLN A 125 17.91 5.65 20.40
N PRO A 126 18.46 5.26 19.23
CA PRO A 126 19.59 4.37 19.26
C PRO A 126 20.65 5.14 20.04
N THR A 127 20.86 4.80 21.31
CA THR A 127 22.21 4.72 21.81
C THR A 127 22.87 3.72 20.90
N HIS A 128 23.39 4.19 19.77
CA HIS A 128 24.53 3.56 19.17
C HIS A 128 25.57 3.59 20.29
N PRO A 129 25.93 2.46 20.94
CA PRO A 129 27.27 2.42 21.49
C PRO A 129 28.14 2.70 20.26
N ASN A 130 28.84 3.83 20.32
CA ASN A 130 29.89 4.17 19.42
C ASN A 130 30.62 2.86 19.09
N LEU A 131 30.51 2.37 17.85
CA LEU A 131 31.33 1.26 17.37
C LEU A 131 32.73 1.85 17.30
N ALA A 132 33.35 1.96 18.48
CA ALA A 132 34.73 2.32 18.65
C ALA A 132 35.49 1.33 17.77
N ALA A 133 36.23 1.89 16.81
CA ALA A 133 37.12 1.18 15.94
C ALA A 133 37.86 0.11 16.74
N GLY A 134 37.57 -1.16 16.46
CA GLY A 134 38.44 -2.25 16.90
C GLY A 134 39.84 -1.96 16.33
N PRO A 135 40.91 -2.16 17.11
CA PRO A 135 42.26 -1.92 16.62
C PRO A 135 42.50 -2.79 15.38
N ALA A 136 43.06 -2.17 14.33
CA ALA A 136 43.44 -2.84 13.11
C ALA A 136 44.32 -4.07 13.43
N PRO A 137 44.15 -5.20 12.72
CA PRO A 137 44.97 -6.38 12.97
C PRO A 137 46.44 -6.08 12.62
N PRO A 138 47.40 -6.56 13.44
CA PRO A 138 48.81 -6.39 13.12
C PRO A 138 49.19 -7.22 11.89
N PHE A 139 50.05 -6.62 11.05
CA PHE A 139 50.77 -7.27 9.96
C PHE A 139 51.67 -8.40 10.47
#